data_AF-A0AAE4BTS7-F1
#
_entry.id   AF-A0AAE4BTS7-F1
#
_cell.length_a   1.000
_cell.length_b   1.000
_cell.length_c   1.000
_cell.angle_alpha   90.00
_cell.angle_beta   90.00
_cell.angle_gamma   90.00
#
_symmetry.space_group_name_H-M   'P 1'
#
loop_
_entity.id
_entity.type
_entity.pdbx_description
1 polymer ?
#
loop_
_entity_poly.entity_id
_entity_poly.type
_entity_poly.pdbx_seq_one_letter_code
_entity_poly.pdbx_strand_id
1 'polypeptide(L)'
;MNKLYITALLSVLGFNSIAQSNEPCLTQPLSFQQQLDYNLKAQAFHSKRATSNEDDTTIKYLPIQLHIVTADDQTGAINWEDINKFIYVINKHLKPLYYQFFITDFKFINNSEYYDFEDREENDLAQGSDNNQAINVYFVNSINGSLNYSSNEACAGTSGYSYHPFDDIRSTRVLIKNCFINASEFAPVHHFGHFFGLVHTFNSAGSGRIFDPFSPEAENVVRAGEQSNCDTAADGLCDTPADPGADFNYLNWDTETCEYTGNDRDRFGQLYNPDTRNIMSYYSGCQEHFSEGQFEKMREAIAVRKQHSSYDFSAPSNDVAMPSELSASNNYNANTLLWKDNADNETGYIIERALVGSDDFTAVGSTSQNGNKFIDNDLTNGEQYHYRLRPSNSIHSSNSVVAEVNTILNIKEASNIYSLSPVPTEGLVNIIGNNTNEEINITVADINGKIISSTSKNSQKANIDLTNHPNGIYIVTIKNLSTGKIEEHKVLKN
;
A
#
# COMPACT_ATOMS: atom_id res chain seq x y z
N MET A 1 38.44 48.45 -24.10
CA MET A 1 38.30 47.01 -24.44
C MET A 1 38.25 46.26 -23.11
N ASN A 2 37.07 45.94 -22.58
CA ASN A 2 36.31 44.69 -22.83
C ASN A 2 37.19 43.47 -22.52
N LYS A 3 36.93 42.56 -21.56
CA LYS A 3 35.72 42.01 -20.94
C LYS A 3 36.11 41.42 -19.57
N LEU A 4 35.36 41.67 -18.50
CA LEU A 4 34.20 40.91 -17.99
C LEU A 4 34.61 39.58 -17.29
N TYR A 5 34.61 39.62 -15.96
CA TYR A 5 34.55 38.45 -15.09
C TYR A 5 33.16 37.79 -15.25
N ILE A 6 33.12 36.53 -15.68
CA ILE A 6 31.91 35.71 -15.63
C ILE A 6 32.10 34.70 -14.50
N THR A 7 31.51 35.02 -13.35
CA THR A 7 31.12 34.06 -12.33
C THR A 7 30.03 33.17 -12.95
N ALA A 8 30.36 31.93 -13.28
CA ALA A 8 29.36 30.92 -13.58
C ALA A 8 28.75 30.44 -12.25
N LEU A 9 27.60 31.02 -11.90
CA LEU A 9 26.68 30.42 -10.94
C LEU A 9 26.13 29.15 -11.62
N LEU A 10 26.58 27.97 -11.23
CA LEU A 10 25.86 26.73 -11.53
C LEU A 10 24.57 26.76 -10.70
N SER A 11 23.48 27.21 -11.33
CA SER A 11 22.13 27.01 -10.80
C SER A 11 21.82 25.52 -10.85
N VAL A 12 21.72 24.91 -9.68
CA VAL A 12 21.10 23.62 -9.43
C VAL A 12 19.67 23.67 -9.95
N LEU A 13 19.43 23.08 -11.11
CA LEU A 13 18.09 22.68 -11.55
C LEU A 13 17.86 21.28 -10.98
N GLY A 14 17.27 21.25 -9.78
CA GLY A 14 16.68 20.05 -9.21
C GLY A 14 15.43 19.72 -10.02
N PHE A 15 15.57 18.82 -10.99
CA PHE A 15 14.45 18.00 -11.40
C PHE A 15 14.21 17.00 -10.27
N ASN A 16 13.07 17.09 -9.60
CA ASN A 16 12.55 15.98 -8.81
C ASN A 16 12.19 14.86 -9.80
N SER A 17 13.18 14.02 -10.12
CA SER A 17 12.91 12.66 -10.56
C SER A 17 12.25 11.97 -9.38
N ILE A 18 10.96 11.67 -9.50
CA ILE A 18 10.33 10.62 -8.69
C ILE A 18 11.15 9.37 -9.00
N ALA A 19 11.99 8.95 -8.06
CA ALA A 19 12.75 7.71 -8.17
C ALA A 19 11.73 6.57 -8.21
N GLN A 20 11.62 5.88 -9.35
CA GLN A 20 10.86 4.66 -9.44
C GLN A 20 11.66 3.58 -8.71
N SER A 21 11.24 3.25 -7.48
CA SER A 21 11.83 2.14 -6.75
C SER A 21 11.51 0.85 -7.50
N ASN A 22 12.54 0.23 -8.07
CA ASN A 22 12.48 -1.18 -8.42
C ASN A 22 12.25 -1.95 -7.12
N GLU A 23 11.20 -2.76 -7.02
CA GLU A 23 10.86 -3.54 -5.81
C GLU A 23 11.11 -5.05 -6.00
N PRO A 24 12.33 -5.50 -6.36
CA PRO A 24 12.59 -6.93 -6.43
C PRO A 24 12.45 -7.56 -5.03
N CYS A 25 11.83 -8.74 -4.97
CA CYS A 25 11.71 -9.56 -3.76
C CYS A 25 12.61 -10.80 -3.85
N LEU A 26 13.23 -11.21 -2.75
CA LEU A 26 14.12 -12.38 -2.68
C LEU A 26 13.42 -13.70 -2.26
N THR A 27 12.09 -13.71 -2.13
CA THR A 27 11.34 -14.92 -1.72
C THR A 27 11.66 -16.09 -2.65
N GLN A 28 12.07 -17.21 -2.05
CA GLN A 28 12.42 -18.42 -2.78
C GLN A 28 11.23 -19.39 -2.83
N PRO A 29 11.09 -20.18 -3.91
CA PRO A 29 10.05 -21.19 -4.00
C PRO A 29 10.27 -22.31 -2.98
N LEU A 30 9.19 -23.02 -2.65
CA LEU A 30 9.27 -24.23 -1.82
C LEU A 30 10.15 -25.29 -2.49
N SER A 31 10.96 -25.99 -1.70
CA SER A 31 11.61 -27.22 -2.17
C SER A 31 10.55 -28.27 -2.53
N PHE A 32 10.92 -29.25 -3.38
CA PHE A 32 10.00 -30.32 -3.77
C PHE A 32 9.31 -31.01 -2.58
N GLN A 33 10.08 -31.28 -1.51
CA GLN A 33 9.54 -31.93 -0.32
C GLN A 33 8.55 -31.04 0.45
N GLN A 34 8.84 -29.74 0.55
CA GLN A 34 7.94 -28.77 1.17
C GLN A 34 6.68 -28.56 0.32
N GLN A 35 6.81 -28.51 -1.01
CA GLN A 35 5.66 -28.41 -1.91
C GLN A 35 4.74 -29.64 -1.79
N LEU A 36 5.32 -30.84 -1.68
CA LEU A 36 4.55 -32.06 -1.47
C LEU A 36 3.78 -32.02 -0.14
N ASP A 37 4.44 -31.64 0.95
CA ASP A 37 3.81 -31.49 2.27
C ASP A 37 2.70 -30.43 2.26
N TYR A 38 2.96 -29.27 1.65
CA TYR A 38 1.97 -28.21 1.46
C TYR A 38 0.74 -28.74 0.73
N ASN A 39 0.92 -29.41 -0.42
CA ASN A 39 -0.17 -29.94 -1.23
C ASN A 39 -1.01 -30.98 -0.46
N LEU A 40 -0.38 -31.84 0.35
CA LEU A 40 -1.09 -32.82 1.18
C LEU A 40 -1.95 -32.14 2.26
N LYS A 41 -1.44 -31.10 2.91
CA LYS A 41 -2.19 -30.32 3.92
C LYS A 41 -3.28 -29.46 3.30
N ALA A 42 -3.05 -28.92 2.10
CA ALA A 42 -4.03 -28.14 1.33
C ALA A 42 -5.24 -28.99 0.91
N GLN A 43 -5.04 -30.25 0.54
CA GLN A 43 -6.15 -31.18 0.24
C GLN A 43 -7.14 -31.32 1.40
N ALA A 44 -6.65 -31.31 2.65
CA ALA A 44 -7.50 -31.35 3.83
C ALA A 44 -8.34 -30.07 4.00
N PHE A 45 -7.78 -28.89 3.65
CA PHE A 45 -8.50 -27.62 3.64
C PHE A 45 -9.64 -27.64 2.62
N HIS A 46 -9.37 -27.99 1.36
CA HIS A 46 -10.40 -28.05 0.32
C HIS A 46 -11.52 -29.05 0.66
N SER A 47 -11.17 -30.21 1.23
CA SER A 47 -12.15 -31.22 1.65
C SER A 47 -13.09 -30.70 2.74
N LYS A 48 -12.56 -29.91 3.70
CA LYS A 48 -13.38 -29.28 4.75
C LYS A 48 -14.25 -28.16 4.17
N ARG A 49 -13.67 -27.25 3.37
CA ARG A 49 -14.40 -26.11 2.76
C ARG A 49 -15.54 -26.57 1.85
N ALA A 50 -15.37 -27.69 1.13
CA ALA A 50 -16.43 -28.27 0.31
C ALA A 50 -17.63 -28.83 1.11
N THR A 51 -17.47 -29.04 2.42
CA THR A 51 -18.48 -29.68 3.28
C THR A 51 -18.93 -28.83 4.46
N SER A 52 -18.29 -27.69 4.71
CA SER A 52 -18.59 -26.80 5.84
C SER A 52 -19.46 -25.61 5.43
N ASN A 53 -20.33 -25.19 6.35
CA ASN A 53 -20.97 -23.86 6.34
C ASN A 53 -20.25 -22.94 7.35
N GLU A 54 -18.93 -23.08 7.51
CA GLU A 54 -18.17 -22.24 8.44
C GLU A 54 -18.29 -20.77 8.02
N ASP A 55 -18.62 -19.92 8.98
CA ASP A 55 -18.60 -18.47 8.77
C ASP A 55 -17.14 -18.02 8.64
N ASP A 56 -16.72 -17.81 7.40
CA ASP A 56 -15.39 -17.27 7.08
C ASP A 56 -15.37 -15.73 7.07
N THR A 57 -16.47 -15.08 7.49
CA THR A 57 -16.60 -13.61 7.48
C THR A 57 -16.38 -12.96 8.84
N THR A 58 -16.23 -13.76 9.91
CA THR A 58 -15.85 -13.26 11.23
C THR A 58 -14.35 -12.92 11.26
N ILE A 59 -14.03 -11.69 11.65
CA ILE A 59 -12.63 -11.22 11.80
C ILE A 59 -11.89 -12.06 12.84
N LYS A 60 -10.77 -12.65 12.41
CA LYS A 60 -9.78 -13.36 13.21
C LYS A 60 -8.53 -12.47 13.36
N TYR A 61 -7.66 -12.80 14.30
CA TYR A 61 -6.46 -12.00 14.56
C TYR A 61 -5.18 -12.81 14.43
N LEU A 62 -4.13 -12.21 13.87
CA LEU A 62 -2.78 -12.76 13.82
C LEU A 62 -1.79 -11.81 14.52
N PRO A 63 -1.05 -12.30 15.53
CA PRO A 63 -0.03 -11.52 16.21
C PRO A 63 1.22 -11.31 15.35
N ILE A 64 1.79 -10.12 15.44
CA ILE A 64 3.08 -9.76 14.85
C ILE A 64 4.08 -9.45 15.98
N GLN A 65 5.19 -10.17 15.99
CA GLN A 65 6.38 -9.84 16.76
C GLN A 65 7.29 -8.97 15.89
N LEU A 66 7.59 -7.76 16.35
CA LEU A 66 8.52 -6.87 15.65
C LEU A 66 9.96 -7.13 16.10
N HIS A 67 10.89 -7.11 15.16
CA HIS A 67 12.33 -7.15 15.39
C HIS A 67 12.96 -5.95 14.70
N ILE A 68 13.36 -4.96 15.49
CA ILE A 68 13.91 -3.68 15.01
C ILE A 68 15.41 -3.78 15.07
N VAL A 69 16.05 -3.88 13.90
CA VAL A 69 17.51 -3.97 13.80
C VAL A 69 18.10 -2.57 13.70
N THR A 70 19.12 -2.31 14.51
CA THR A 70 19.82 -1.01 14.58
C THR A 70 21.31 -1.21 14.50
N ALA A 71 22.06 -0.14 14.26
CA ALA A 71 23.49 -0.14 14.52
C ALA A 71 23.78 -0.38 16.01
N ASP A 72 25.03 -0.70 16.36
CA ASP A 72 25.45 -0.99 17.75
C ASP A 72 25.18 0.18 18.70
N ASP A 73 25.22 1.41 18.17
CA ASP A 73 24.93 2.65 18.90
C ASP A 73 23.44 2.97 19.00
N GLN A 74 22.56 2.04 18.58
CA GLN A 74 21.10 2.14 18.57
C GLN A 74 20.53 3.16 17.58
N THR A 75 21.35 3.64 16.64
CA THR A 75 20.86 4.52 15.57
C THR A 75 20.26 3.72 14.40
N GLY A 76 19.45 4.40 13.59
CA GLY A 76 18.90 3.82 12.36
C GLY A 76 17.63 2.97 12.51
N ALA A 77 17.10 2.88 13.73
CA ALA A 77 15.81 2.23 13.99
C ALA A 77 14.71 2.82 13.09
N ILE A 78 13.85 1.95 12.56
CA ILE A 78 12.57 2.38 12.00
C ILE A 78 11.76 3.09 13.09
N ASN A 79 11.10 4.20 12.73
CA ASN A 79 10.33 4.97 13.69
C ASN A 79 8.92 4.37 13.90
N TRP A 80 8.26 4.78 14.98
CA TRP A 80 6.92 4.28 15.31
C TRP A 80 5.84 4.71 14.31
N GLU A 81 5.96 5.85 13.66
CA GLU A 81 5.00 6.28 12.63
C GLU A 81 4.98 5.29 11.46
N ASP A 82 6.16 4.90 10.98
CA ASP A 82 6.35 3.92 9.92
C ASP A 82 5.89 2.51 10.34
N ILE A 83 6.22 2.07 11.56
CA ILE A 83 5.72 0.79 12.10
C ILE A 83 4.18 0.76 12.12
N ASN A 84 3.54 1.84 12.57
CA ASN A 84 2.08 1.91 12.60
C ASN A 84 1.49 1.98 11.20
N LYS A 85 2.14 2.68 10.27
CA LYS A 85 1.77 2.69 8.85
C LYS A 85 1.82 1.28 8.27
N PHE A 86 2.87 0.51 8.55
CA PHE A 86 2.97 -0.90 8.16
C PHE A 86 1.76 -1.71 8.64
N ILE A 87 1.40 -1.62 9.93
CA ILE A 87 0.24 -2.33 10.49
C ILE A 87 -1.08 -1.86 9.87
N TYR A 88 -1.23 -0.55 9.62
CA TYR A 88 -2.39 0.02 8.95
C TYR A 88 -2.55 -0.57 7.54
N VAL A 89 -1.49 -0.54 6.75
CA VAL A 89 -1.46 -0.96 5.35
C VAL A 89 -1.84 -2.43 5.18
N ILE A 90 -1.24 -3.33 5.98
CA ILE A 90 -1.58 -4.75 5.89
C ILE A 90 -3.03 -5.01 6.34
N ASN A 91 -3.52 -4.29 7.37
CA ASN A 91 -4.92 -4.40 7.81
C ASN A 91 -5.92 -3.85 6.79
N LYS A 92 -5.53 -2.86 5.99
CA LYS A 92 -6.34 -2.30 4.91
C LYS A 92 -6.47 -3.29 3.76
N HIS A 93 -5.34 -3.75 3.22
CA HIS A 93 -5.32 -4.52 1.97
C HIS A 93 -5.61 -6.01 2.15
N LEU A 94 -5.36 -6.57 3.34
CA LEU A 94 -5.64 -7.98 3.64
C LEU A 94 -6.97 -8.19 4.37
N LYS A 95 -7.78 -7.14 4.54
CA LYS A 95 -9.12 -7.23 5.11
C LYS A 95 -9.99 -8.34 4.48
N PRO A 96 -9.96 -8.59 3.15
CA PRO A 96 -10.75 -9.67 2.55
C PRO A 96 -10.37 -11.10 3.00
N LEU A 97 -9.25 -11.26 3.71
CA LEU A 97 -8.92 -12.53 4.39
C LEU A 97 -9.77 -12.75 5.65
N TYR A 98 -10.46 -11.73 6.15
CA TYR A 98 -11.07 -11.70 7.47
C TYR A 98 -10.05 -11.98 8.58
N TYR A 99 -8.81 -11.52 8.38
CA TYR A 99 -7.76 -11.47 9.38
C TYR A 99 -7.32 -10.03 9.60
N GLN A 100 -7.19 -9.64 10.85
CA GLN A 100 -6.53 -8.41 11.27
C GLN A 100 -5.22 -8.72 12.01
N PHE A 101 -4.27 -7.80 11.90
CA PHE A 101 -2.93 -7.92 12.45
C PHE A 101 -2.76 -6.92 13.59
N PHE A 102 -2.08 -7.36 14.65
CA PHE A 102 -1.74 -6.53 15.80
C PHE A 102 -0.33 -6.82 16.28
N ILE A 103 0.31 -5.83 16.89
CA ILE A 103 1.64 -5.97 17.49
C ILE A 103 1.47 -6.68 18.83
N THR A 104 2.10 -7.85 18.99
CA THR A 104 2.12 -8.54 20.30
C THR A 104 3.25 -8.00 21.17
N ASP A 105 4.44 -7.83 20.61
CA ASP A 105 5.63 -7.37 21.30
C ASP A 105 6.69 -6.91 20.27
N PHE A 106 7.76 -6.25 20.74
CA PHE A 106 8.88 -5.82 19.91
C PHE A 106 10.24 -6.10 20.59
N LYS A 107 11.26 -6.36 19.77
CA LYS A 107 12.64 -6.56 20.22
C LYS A 107 13.59 -5.68 19.43
N PHE A 108 14.54 -5.06 20.12
CA PHE A 108 15.67 -4.38 19.47
C PHE A 108 16.83 -5.35 19.30
N ILE A 109 17.42 -5.36 18.11
CA ILE A 109 18.64 -6.11 17.80
C ILE A 109 19.70 -5.08 17.41
N ASN A 110 20.51 -4.69 18.39
CA ASN A 110 21.54 -3.67 18.22
C ASN A 110 22.82 -4.35 17.71
N ASN A 111 22.95 -4.46 16.40
CA ASN A 111 24.10 -5.07 15.76
C ASN A 111 24.37 -4.41 14.40
N SER A 112 25.47 -3.68 14.27
CA SER A 112 25.85 -3.02 13.01
C SER A 112 26.07 -3.99 11.85
N GLU A 113 26.41 -5.26 12.13
CA GLU A 113 26.53 -6.31 11.11
C GLU A 113 25.16 -6.60 10.49
N TYR A 114 24.14 -6.83 11.31
CA TYR A 114 22.79 -7.13 10.82
C TYR A 114 21.98 -5.89 10.43
N TYR A 115 22.44 -4.70 10.82
CA TYR A 115 21.84 -3.44 10.38
C TYR A 115 21.91 -3.33 8.85
N ASP A 116 23.07 -3.62 8.28
CA ASP A 116 23.29 -3.77 6.84
C ASP A 116 23.27 -5.25 6.42
N PHE A 117 22.13 -5.88 6.66
CA PHE A 117 21.89 -7.32 6.59
C PHE A 117 22.29 -7.98 5.26
N GLU A 118 23.00 -9.09 5.35
CA GLU A 118 23.16 -10.04 4.23
C GLU A 118 22.24 -11.26 4.38
N ASP A 119 21.61 -11.73 3.30
CA ASP A 119 20.63 -12.83 3.33
C ASP A 119 21.16 -14.12 4.00
N ARG A 120 22.45 -14.40 3.84
CA ARG A 120 23.14 -15.54 4.48
C ARG A 120 23.23 -15.46 6.02
N GLU A 121 23.02 -14.28 6.60
CA GLU A 121 23.11 -14.01 8.04
C GLU A 121 21.78 -14.22 8.77
N GLU A 122 20.69 -14.52 8.04
CA GLU A 122 19.33 -14.58 8.61
C GLU A 122 19.21 -15.47 9.85
N ASN A 123 19.86 -16.64 9.82
CA ASN A 123 19.78 -17.58 10.94
C ASN A 123 20.45 -17.03 12.20
N ASP A 124 21.52 -16.25 12.05
CA ASP A 124 22.23 -15.64 13.17
C ASP A 124 21.47 -14.42 13.70
N LEU A 125 20.94 -13.57 12.80
CA LEU A 125 20.04 -12.47 13.15
C LEU A 125 18.82 -12.95 13.95
N ALA A 126 18.20 -14.04 13.51
CA ALA A 126 16.97 -14.55 14.10
C ALA A 126 17.20 -15.42 15.35
N GLN A 127 18.44 -15.83 15.62
CA GLN A 127 18.77 -16.74 16.72
C GLN A 127 18.35 -16.15 18.08
N GLY A 128 17.43 -16.82 18.77
CA GLY A 128 16.89 -16.37 20.07
C GLY A 128 15.90 -15.20 20.00
N SER A 129 15.69 -14.64 18.80
CA SER A 129 14.76 -13.53 18.57
C SER A 129 13.38 -14.04 18.17
N ASP A 130 13.30 -15.04 17.28
CA ASP A 130 12.02 -15.58 16.77
C ASP A 130 11.03 -15.94 17.89
N ASN A 131 9.76 -15.61 17.67
CA ASN A 131 8.63 -15.99 18.50
C ASN A 131 7.76 -16.99 17.73
N ASN A 132 7.65 -18.22 18.24
CA ASN A 132 6.84 -19.28 17.60
C ASN A 132 5.32 -19.07 17.74
N GLN A 133 4.91 -18.08 18.52
CA GLN A 133 3.51 -17.70 18.70
C GLN A 133 3.11 -16.49 17.86
N ALA A 134 3.97 -16.00 16.95
CA ALA A 134 3.71 -14.81 16.14
C ALA A 134 4.33 -14.87 14.74
N ILE A 135 3.88 -13.97 13.87
CA ILE A 135 4.58 -13.64 12.63
C ILE A 135 5.79 -12.77 13.01
N ASN A 136 6.99 -13.17 12.60
CA ASN A 136 8.22 -12.46 12.96
C ASN A 136 8.57 -11.47 11.85
N VAL A 137 8.41 -10.16 12.11
CA VAL A 137 8.69 -9.11 11.14
C VAL A 137 9.98 -8.40 11.51
N TYR A 138 10.99 -8.50 10.65
CA TYR A 138 12.30 -7.86 10.83
C TYR A 138 12.41 -6.60 9.99
N PHE A 139 12.82 -5.52 10.63
CA PHE A 139 13.10 -4.23 10.02
C PHE A 139 14.60 -3.97 10.01
N VAL A 140 15.18 -3.90 8.80
CA VAL A 140 16.62 -3.73 8.56
C VAL A 140 16.89 -2.53 7.66
N ASN A 141 18.09 -1.96 7.72
CA ASN A 141 18.44 -0.78 6.91
C ASN A 141 18.71 -1.13 5.45
N SER A 142 19.38 -2.25 5.19
CA SER A 142 19.59 -2.80 3.85
C SER A 142 19.43 -4.31 3.85
N ILE A 143 19.17 -4.88 2.66
CA ILE A 143 19.11 -6.32 2.43
C ILE A 143 20.01 -6.60 1.23
N ASN A 144 21.17 -7.17 1.49
CA ASN A 144 22.16 -7.52 0.48
C ASN A 144 22.05 -9.03 0.22
N GLY A 145 21.40 -9.39 -0.89
CA GLY A 145 21.22 -10.78 -1.28
C GLY A 145 22.32 -11.29 -2.22
N SER A 146 22.45 -12.61 -2.33
CA SER A 146 23.31 -13.27 -3.32
C SER A 146 23.00 -12.91 -4.78
N LEU A 147 21.85 -12.26 -5.04
CA LEU A 147 21.39 -11.79 -6.35
C LEU A 147 21.66 -10.29 -6.61
N ASN A 148 22.45 -9.61 -5.78
CA ASN A 148 23.04 -8.26 -5.99
C ASN A 148 22.25 -7.33 -6.96
N TYR A 149 21.06 -6.89 -6.57
CA TYR A 149 20.42 -5.73 -7.19
C TYR A 149 20.99 -4.46 -6.58
N SER A 150 22.20 -4.07 -7.02
CA SER A 150 22.82 -2.83 -6.59
C SER A 150 22.11 -1.64 -7.25
N SER A 151 21.61 -0.72 -6.44
CA SER A 151 21.10 0.58 -6.88
C SER A 151 21.72 1.67 -6.01
N ASN A 152 22.03 2.82 -6.61
CA ASN A 152 22.61 3.97 -5.91
C ASN A 152 21.55 4.91 -5.35
N GLU A 153 20.27 4.53 -5.40
CA GLU A 153 19.15 5.33 -4.90
C GLU A 153 18.89 5.01 -3.43
N ALA A 154 18.49 6.05 -2.67
CA ALA A 154 18.32 5.96 -1.23
C ALA A 154 17.31 4.88 -0.78
N CYS A 155 16.30 4.59 -1.60
CA CYS A 155 15.37 3.48 -1.39
C CYS A 155 15.12 2.70 -2.68
N ALA A 156 16.09 1.89 -3.08
CA ALA A 156 15.95 0.95 -4.18
C ALA A 156 16.65 -0.38 -3.85
N GLY A 157 16.55 -1.34 -4.78
CA GLY A 157 17.01 -2.71 -4.60
C GLY A 157 15.97 -3.55 -3.86
N THR A 158 16.40 -4.64 -3.24
CA THR A 158 15.48 -5.57 -2.58
C THR A 158 14.64 -4.89 -1.50
N SER A 159 13.31 -4.94 -1.64
CA SER A 159 12.38 -4.37 -0.66
C SER A 159 12.24 -5.23 0.60
N GLY A 160 12.42 -6.53 0.42
CA GLY A 160 12.21 -7.52 1.45
C GLY A 160 12.04 -8.91 0.87
N TYR A 161 11.75 -9.85 1.76
CA TYR A 161 11.32 -11.19 1.39
C TYR A 161 10.60 -11.86 2.54
N SER A 162 9.89 -12.94 2.22
CA SER A 162 9.26 -13.79 3.19
C SER A 162 9.40 -15.24 2.73
N TYR A 163 8.68 -16.13 3.39
CA TYR A 163 8.70 -17.55 3.12
C TYR A 163 7.28 -18.07 2.89
N HIS A 164 7.12 -18.90 1.88
CA HIS A 164 5.92 -19.72 1.73
C HIS A 164 5.74 -20.67 2.93
N PRO A 165 4.54 -21.22 3.15
CA PRO A 165 4.29 -22.09 4.29
C PRO A 165 5.07 -23.41 4.26
N PHE A 166 5.90 -23.66 5.29
CA PHE A 166 6.44 -24.97 5.62
C PHE A 166 6.58 -25.13 7.14
N ASP A 167 6.70 -26.36 7.65
CA ASP A 167 6.73 -26.63 9.10
C ASP A 167 8.13 -26.40 9.69
N ASP A 168 8.50 -25.13 9.78
CA ASP A 168 9.73 -24.64 10.40
C ASP A 168 9.52 -23.17 10.79
N ILE A 169 10.04 -22.75 11.94
CA ILE A 169 9.89 -21.38 12.45
C ILE A 169 10.42 -20.32 11.48
N ARG A 170 11.42 -20.65 10.65
CA ARG A 170 11.94 -19.75 9.60
C ARG A 170 10.85 -19.29 8.64
N SER A 171 9.86 -20.15 8.37
CA SER A 171 8.73 -19.79 7.52
C SER A 171 7.80 -18.72 8.12
N THR A 172 7.99 -18.35 9.39
CA THR A 172 7.22 -17.28 10.07
C THR A 172 7.81 -15.88 9.84
N ARG A 173 8.99 -15.80 9.21
CA ARG A 173 9.76 -14.56 9.06
C ARG A 173 9.31 -13.76 7.84
N VAL A 174 9.24 -12.45 8.01
CA VAL A 174 9.07 -11.44 6.97
C VAL A 174 10.14 -10.38 7.19
N LEU A 175 11.06 -10.23 6.26
CA LEU A 175 12.13 -9.23 6.33
C LEU A 175 11.77 -8.07 5.42
N ILE A 176 11.81 -6.86 5.95
CA ILE A 176 11.45 -5.63 5.23
C ILE A 176 12.55 -4.59 5.43
N LYS A 177 12.98 -3.98 4.32
CA LYS A 177 13.90 -2.84 4.35
C LYS A 177 13.16 -1.58 4.77
N ASN A 178 13.66 -0.88 5.78
CA ASN A 178 12.96 0.22 6.47
C ASN A 178 12.34 1.26 5.52
N CYS A 179 13.09 1.70 4.51
CA CYS A 179 12.67 2.77 3.62
C CYS A 179 11.44 2.41 2.76
N PHE A 180 11.18 1.11 2.52
CA PHE A 180 10.09 0.67 1.65
C PHE A 180 8.71 0.84 2.26
N ILE A 181 8.60 1.00 3.59
CA ILE A 181 7.34 1.36 4.25
C ILE A 181 6.79 2.69 3.74
N ASN A 182 7.68 3.60 3.30
CA ASN A 182 7.29 4.90 2.76
C ASN A 182 7.43 5.00 1.24
N ALA A 183 8.35 4.26 0.64
CA ALA A 183 8.50 4.25 -0.81
C ALA A 183 7.31 3.57 -1.51
N SER A 184 6.70 2.56 -0.89
CA SER A 184 5.58 1.82 -1.46
C SER A 184 4.61 1.34 -0.39
N GLU A 185 3.35 1.73 -0.52
CA GLU A 185 2.27 1.17 0.31
C GLU A 185 2.14 -0.34 0.08
N PHE A 186 2.55 -0.86 -1.08
CA PHE A 186 2.27 -2.25 -1.47
C PHE A 186 3.42 -3.21 -1.19
N ALA A 187 4.66 -2.74 -1.00
CA ALA A 187 5.80 -3.62 -0.69
C ALA A 187 5.55 -4.53 0.54
N PRO A 188 5.05 -4.03 1.68
CA PRO A 188 4.72 -4.91 2.81
C PRO A 188 3.59 -5.89 2.50
N VAL A 189 2.59 -5.46 1.72
CA VAL A 189 1.44 -6.26 1.34
C VAL A 189 1.86 -7.40 0.40
N HIS A 190 2.77 -7.12 -0.53
CA HIS A 190 3.40 -8.10 -1.41
C HIS A 190 4.14 -9.19 -0.63
N HIS A 191 4.97 -8.80 0.35
CA HIS A 191 5.68 -9.77 1.20
C HIS A 191 4.72 -10.61 2.04
N PHE A 192 3.59 -10.04 2.48
CA PHE A 192 2.54 -10.80 3.15
C PHE A 192 1.77 -11.72 2.18
N GLY A 193 1.63 -11.36 0.90
CA GLY A 193 1.09 -12.26 -0.13
C GLY A 193 1.92 -13.53 -0.24
N HIS A 194 3.25 -13.40 -0.33
CA HIS A 194 4.18 -14.52 -0.28
C HIS A 194 4.13 -15.32 1.03
N PHE A 195 4.05 -14.63 2.17
CA PHE A 195 3.89 -15.26 3.48
C PHE A 195 2.64 -16.15 3.53
N PHE A 196 1.57 -15.71 2.86
CA PHE A 196 0.34 -16.45 2.65
C PHE A 196 0.31 -17.25 1.35
N GLY A 197 1.48 -17.67 0.85
CA GLY A 197 1.56 -18.72 -0.17
C GLY A 197 1.34 -18.26 -1.61
N LEU A 198 1.12 -16.97 -1.87
CA LEU A 198 1.10 -16.47 -3.24
C LEU A 198 2.51 -16.45 -3.83
N VAL A 199 2.62 -16.78 -5.11
CA VAL A 199 3.82 -16.54 -5.91
C VAL A 199 3.60 -15.30 -6.79
N HIS A 200 4.64 -14.86 -7.49
CA HIS A 200 4.48 -13.79 -8.48
C HIS A 200 3.55 -14.23 -9.61
N THR A 201 2.79 -13.28 -10.17
CA THR A 201 1.84 -13.50 -11.28
C THR A 201 2.53 -14.00 -12.55
N PHE A 202 3.80 -13.66 -12.73
CA PHE A 202 4.63 -14.11 -13.84
C PHE A 202 5.49 -15.31 -13.45
N ASN A 203 5.84 -16.11 -14.45
CA ASN A 203 6.79 -17.19 -14.22
C ASN A 203 8.24 -16.68 -14.24
N SER A 204 8.79 -16.41 -13.06
CA SER A 204 10.24 -16.53 -12.90
C SER A 204 10.53 -17.09 -11.52
N ALA A 205 10.99 -18.33 -11.49
CA ALA A 205 11.55 -18.92 -10.28
C ALA A 205 12.76 -18.06 -9.83
N GLY A 206 12.51 -17.08 -8.96
CA GLY A 206 13.42 -16.46 -8.01
C GLY A 206 14.83 -16.04 -8.47
N SER A 207 15.09 -15.79 -9.76
CA SER A 207 16.48 -15.66 -10.24
C SER A 207 16.75 -14.61 -11.31
N GLY A 208 15.84 -13.64 -11.54
CA GLY A 208 16.11 -12.57 -12.51
C GLY A 208 16.38 -13.08 -13.93
N ARG A 209 15.78 -14.23 -14.30
CA ARG A 209 15.86 -14.73 -15.67
C ARG A 209 14.95 -13.89 -16.55
N ILE A 210 15.46 -13.54 -17.71
CA ILE A 210 14.69 -13.03 -18.85
C ILE A 210 13.51 -14.00 -19.06
N PHE A 211 12.28 -13.48 -18.99
CA PHE A 211 11.08 -14.22 -19.35
C PHE A 211 11.28 -14.86 -20.73
N ASP A 212 11.11 -16.17 -20.82
CA ASP A 212 11.07 -16.89 -22.10
C ASP A 212 9.61 -17.24 -22.40
N PRO A 213 8.91 -16.47 -23.27
CA PRO A 213 7.51 -16.77 -23.63
C PRO A 213 7.33 -18.12 -24.32
N PHE A 214 8.43 -18.75 -24.77
CA PHE A 214 8.42 -20.06 -25.40
C PHE A 214 8.80 -21.19 -24.44
N SER A 215 9.12 -20.87 -23.18
CA SER A 215 9.31 -21.88 -22.14
C SER A 215 8.04 -22.72 -21.97
N PRO A 216 8.15 -24.05 -21.79
CA PRO A 216 7.01 -24.90 -21.48
C PRO A 216 6.27 -24.50 -20.19
N GLU A 217 6.97 -23.77 -19.31
CA GLU A 217 6.47 -23.29 -18.04
C GLU A 217 5.79 -21.91 -18.15
N ALA A 218 5.91 -21.22 -19.29
CA ALA A 218 5.21 -19.96 -19.53
C ALA A 218 3.70 -20.18 -19.57
N GLU A 219 2.96 -19.25 -18.97
CA GLU A 219 1.50 -19.30 -18.96
C GLU A 219 0.93 -18.87 -20.30
N ASN A 220 -0.06 -19.61 -20.81
CA ASN A 220 -0.75 -19.27 -22.05
C ASN A 220 -1.84 -18.21 -21.77
N VAL A 221 -2.07 -17.33 -22.74
CA VAL A 221 -3.09 -16.27 -22.62
C VAL A 221 -4.49 -16.87 -22.53
N VAL A 222 -4.73 -18.00 -23.20
CA VAL A 222 -6.01 -18.71 -23.17
C VAL A 222 -6.32 -19.23 -21.76
N ARG A 223 -7.46 -18.79 -21.19
CA ARG A 223 -7.91 -19.19 -19.84
C ARG A 223 -8.82 -20.43 -19.79
N ALA A 224 -9.20 -21.00 -20.94
CA ALA A 224 -10.08 -22.17 -20.98
C ALA A 224 -9.86 -23.04 -22.22
N GLY A 225 -10.13 -24.34 -22.10
CA GLY A 225 -9.97 -25.32 -23.18
C GLY A 225 -8.56 -25.91 -23.27
N GLU A 226 -8.27 -26.66 -24.33
CA GLU A 226 -7.07 -27.49 -24.45
C GLU A 226 -5.74 -26.71 -24.47
N GLN A 227 -5.77 -25.42 -24.79
CA GLN A 227 -4.58 -24.55 -24.80
C GLN A 227 -4.34 -23.87 -23.44
N SER A 228 -5.29 -23.98 -22.50
CA SER A 228 -5.14 -23.35 -21.20
C SER A 228 -4.24 -24.17 -20.27
N ASN A 229 -3.38 -23.47 -19.52
CA ASN A 229 -2.52 -24.05 -18.50
C ASN A 229 -2.49 -23.20 -17.21
N CYS A 230 -3.42 -22.27 -17.05
CA CYS A 230 -3.40 -21.30 -15.95
C CYS A 230 -3.44 -21.93 -14.55
N ASP A 231 -4.08 -23.08 -14.39
CA ASP A 231 -4.09 -23.82 -13.11
C ASP A 231 -2.72 -24.45 -12.75
N THR A 232 -1.73 -24.38 -13.64
CA THR A 232 -0.46 -25.13 -13.51
C THR A 232 0.79 -24.34 -13.87
N ALA A 233 0.65 -23.22 -14.57
CA ALA A 233 1.75 -22.36 -15.00
C ALA A 233 1.72 -21.03 -14.23
N ALA A 234 2.86 -20.33 -14.22
CA ALA A 234 3.06 -19.08 -13.48
C ALA A 234 2.56 -19.16 -12.02
N ASP A 235 1.51 -18.41 -11.66
CA ASP A 235 0.97 -18.38 -10.31
C ASP A 235 -0.07 -19.47 -9.98
N GLY A 236 -0.47 -20.24 -10.99
CA GLY A 236 -1.44 -21.32 -10.84
C GLY A 236 -2.88 -20.84 -10.65
N LEU A 237 -3.22 -19.60 -11.05
CA LEU A 237 -4.54 -19.01 -10.84
C LEU A 237 -5.17 -18.57 -12.17
N CYS A 238 -6.31 -19.15 -12.54
CA CYS A 238 -6.99 -18.77 -13.79
C CYS A 238 -7.65 -17.38 -13.77
N ASP A 239 -7.82 -16.77 -12.59
CA ASP A 239 -8.44 -15.45 -12.42
C ASP A 239 -7.44 -14.28 -12.37
N THR A 240 -6.14 -14.56 -12.33
CA THR A 240 -5.09 -13.60 -12.66
C THR A 240 -4.83 -13.69 -14.17
N PRO A 241 -4.81 -12.59 -14.93
CA PRO A 241 -4.46 -12.66 -16.35
C PRO A 241 -3.01 -13.11 -16.55
N ALA A 242 -2.76 -13.85 -17.64
CA ALA A 242 -1.42 -14.36 -17.93
C ALA A 242 -0.38 -13.24 -18.00
N ASP A 243 0.72 -13.42 -17.26
CA ASP A 243 1.70 -12.35 -17.03
C ASP A 243 3.08 -12.69 -17.60
N PRO A 244 3.58 -11.93 -18.60
CA PRO A 244 4.93 -12.10 -19.14
C PRO A 244 6.01 -11.49 -18.23
N GLY A 245 5.62 -10.81 -17.16
CA GLY A 245 6.51 -10.10 -16.26
C GLY A 245 6.90 -8.70 -16.77
N ALA A 246 7.29 -7.86 -15.81
CA ALA A 246 7.77 -6.51 -16.07
C ALA A 246 9.20 -6.54 -16.65
N ASP A 247 9.42 -5.84 -17.76
CA ASP A 247 10.77 -5.57 -18.28
C ASP A 247 11.24 -4.19 -17.83
N PHE A 248 12.13 -4.16 -16.85
CA PHE A 248 12.70 -2.93 -16.30
C PHE A 248 13.73 -2.25 -17.22
N ASN A 249 14.23 -2.94 -18.26
CA ASN A 249 15.15 -2.33 -19.24
C ASN A 249 14.37 -1.59 -20.35
N TYR A 250 13.17 -2.06 -20.65
CA TYR A 250 12.31 -1.54 -21.70
C TYR A 250 10.87 -1.46 -21.19
N LEU A 251 10.64 -0.65 -20.14
CA LEU A 251 9.36 -0.48 -19.43
C LEU A 251 8.16 -0.81 -20.32
N ASN A 252 7.61 -2.02 -20.14
CA ASN A 252 6.54 -2.58 -20.96
C ASN A 252 5.15 -2.25 -20.40
N TRP A 253 5.05 -1.18 -19.61
CA TRP A 253 3.81 -0.59 -19.11
C TRP A 253 3.94 0.92 -19.01
N ASP A 254 2.81 1.60 -19.04
CA ASP A 254 2.73 3.03 -18.79
C ASP A 254 2.45 3.28 -17.30
N THR A 255 3.32 4.02 -16.61
CA THR A 255 3.23 4.19 -15.15
C THR A 255 2.17 5.21 -14.70
N GLU A 256 1.54 5.95 -15.63
CA GLU A 256 0.46 6.91 -15.31
C GLU A 256 -0.92 6.27 -15.49
N THR A 257 -1.08 5.51 -16.57
CA THR A 257 -2.32 4.82 -16.93
C THR A 257 -2.36 3.40 -16.40
N CYS A 258 -1.20 2.84 -16.05
CA CYS A 258 -1.01 1.44 -15.67
C CYS A 258 -1.54 0.48 -16.73
N GLU A 259 -1.40 0.83 -18.00
CA GLU A 259 -1.74 -0.05 -19.12
C GLU A 259 -0.47 -0.79 -19.57
N TYR A 260 -0.60 -2.07 -19.91
CA TYR A 260 0.50 -2.84 -20.49
C TYR A 260 0.74 -2.38 -21.94
N THR A 261 2.00 -2.10 -22.27
CA THR A 261 2.43 -1.59 -23.59
C THR A 261 3.36 -2.55 -24.34
N GLY A 262 3.69 -3.69 -23.71
CA GLY A 262 4.51 -4.72 -24.30
C GLY A 262 3.85 -5.44 -25.47
N ASN A 263 4.66 -6.17 -26.23
CA ASN A 263 4.22 -6.92 -27.41
C ASN A 263 4.48 -8.42 -27.27
N ASP A 264 4.75 -8.89 -26.06
CA ASP A 264 5.04 -10.30 -25.78
C ASP A 264 3.84 -11.17 -26.15
N ARG A 265 4.12 -12.36 -26.68
CA ARG A 265 3.11 -13.32 -27.11
C ARG A 265 3.41 -14.68 -26.55
N ASP A 266 2.38 -15.44 -26.20
CA ASP A 266 2.54 -16.83 -25.81
C ASP A 266 3.00 -17.72 -26.99
N ARG A 267 3.31 -18.98 -26.70
CA ARG A 267 3.67 -20.01 -27.70
C ARG A 267 2.65 -20.23 -28.83
N PHE A 268 1.42 -19.73 -28.68
CA PHE A 268 0.36 -19.81 -29.70
C PHE A 268 0.17 -18.48 -30.45
N GLY A 269 0.98 -17.46 -30.16
CA GLY A 269 0.96 -16.16 -30.80
C GLY A 269 -0.09 -15.20 -30.24
N GLN A 270 -0.73 -15.53 -29.12
CA GLN A 270 -1.67 -14.62 -28.46
C GLN A 270 -0.93 -13.56 -27.67
N LEU A 271 -1.39 -12.30 -27.77
CA LEU A 271 -0.76 -11.17 -27.10
C LEU A 271 -1.11 -11.19 -25.61
N TYR A 272 -0.10 -11.03 -24.75
CA TYR A 272 -0.31 -10.87 -23.31
C TYR A 272 -1.02 -9.55 -23.01
N ASN A 273 -1.87 -9.59 -21.99
CA ASN A 273 -2.53 -8.41 -21.41
C ASN A 273 -2.61 -8.61 -19.89
N PRO A 274 -1.48 -8.51 -19.18
CA PRO A 274 -1.40 -8.74 -17.75
C PRO A 274 -2.19 -7.71 -16.96
N ASP A 275 -2.55 -8.08 -15.73
CA ASP A 275 -3.02 -7.11 -14.74
C ASP A 275 -1.82 -6.44 -14.07
N THR A 276 -1.44 -5.28 -14.58
CA THR A 276 -0.36 -4.44 -14.04
C THR A 276 -0.64 -3.91 -12.64
N ARG A 277 -1.89 -4.00 -12.18
CA ARG A 277 -2.32 -3.52 -10.85
C ARG A 277 -2.32 -4.63 -9.82
N ASN A 278 -1.98 -5.87 -10.20
CA ASN A 278 -1.87 -6.95 -9.24
C ASN A 278 -0.69 -6.72 -8.30
N ILE A 279 -0.90 -6.83 -6.99
CA ILE A 279 0.13 -6.62 -5.97
C ILE A 279 1.26 -7.66 -6.08
N MET A 280 1.00 -8.86 -6.60
CA MET A 280 2.03 -9.90 -6.83
C MET A 280 2.77 -9.75 -8.17
N SER A 281 2.50 -8.69 -8.93
CA SER A 281 3.24 -8.36 -10.15
C SER A 281 4.39 -7.39 -9.88
N TYR A 282 5.26 -7.20 -10.87
CA TYR A 282 6.44 -6.32 -10.80
C TYR A 282 6.28 -5.01 -11.59
N TYR A 283 5.06 -4.67 -12.02
CA TYR A 283 4.76 -3.41 -12.69
C TYR A 283 4.74 -2.25 -11.67
N SER A 284 5.94 -1.82 -11.25
CA SER A 284 6.14 -0.83 -10.18
C SER A 284 5.35 0.46 -10.42
N GLY A 285 4.73 0.97 -9.36
CA GLY A 285 3.93 2.19 -9.34
C GLY A 285 2.45 2.00 -9.65
N CYS A 286 2.02 0.78 -9.98
CA CYS A 286 0.66 0.48 -10.42
C CYS A 286 -0.12 -0.45 -9.51
N GLN A 287 0.51 -1.08 -8.52
CA GLN A 287 -0.14 -2.06 -7.65
C GLN A 287 -1.36 -1.46 -6.93
N GLU A 288 -2.46 -2.21 -6.88
CA GLU A 288 -3.70 -1.78 -6.23
C GLU A 288 -4.45 -2.93 -5.54
N HIS A 289 -4.37 -4.17 -6.05
CA HIS A 289 -5.26 -5.23 -5.59
C HIS A 289 -4.73 -6.67 -5.71
N PHE A 290 -5.46 -7.60 -5.10
CA PHE A 290 -5.38 -9.04 -5.33
C PHE A 290 -6.66 -9.55 -6.01
N SER A 291 -6.58 -10.67 -6.73
CA SER A 291 -7.75 -11.41 -7.23
C SER A 291 -8.46 -12.17 -6.09
N GLU A 292 -9.68 -12.65 -6.34
CA GLU A 292 -10.40 -13.48 -5.37
C GLU A 292 -9.72 -14.84 -5.18
N GLY A 293 -9.21 -15.43 -6.27
CA GLY A 293 -8.42 -16.66 -6.26
C GLY A 293 -7.13 -16.52 -5.45
N GLN A 294 -6.50 -15.35 -5.49
CA GLN A 294 -5.37 -15.03 -4.61
C GLN A 294 -5.81 -15.02 -3.14
N PHE A 295 -6.93 -14.40 -2.78
CA PHE A 295 -7.43 -14.46 -1.40
C PHE A 295 -7.82 -15.88 -0.95
N GLU A 296 -8.39 -16.70 -1.83
CA GLU A 296 -8.64 -18.13 -1.55
C GLU A 296 -7.33 -18.88 -1.27
N LYS A 297 -6.30 -18.64 -2.08
CA LYS A 297 -4.99 -19.27 -1.90
C LYS A 297 -4.33 -18.86 -0.59
N MET A 298 -4.48 -17.59 -0.21
CA MET A 298 -4.03 -17.11 1.10
C MET A 298 -4.78 -17.76 2.26
N ARG A 299 -6.11 -17.93 2.17
CA ARG A 299 -6.91 -18.64 3.17
C ARG A 299 -6.46 -20.11 3.32
N GLU A 300 -6.19 -20.78 2.21
CA GLU A 300 -5.59 -22.13 2.19
C GLU A 300 -4.24 -22.14 2.91
N ALA A 301 -3.34 -21.21 2.57
CA ALA A 301 -2.03 -21.11 3.20
C ALA A 301 -2.11 -20.91 4.71
N ILE A 302 -3.05 -20.09 5.20
CA ILE A 302 -3.31 -19.92 6.63
C ILE A 302 -3.77 -21.25 7.25
N ALA A 303 -4.66 -21.99 6.59
CA ALA A 303 -5.12 -23.28 7.07
C ALA A 303 -4.02 -24.35 7.08
N VAL A 304 -3.08 -24.31 6.13
CA VAL A 304 -1.88 -25.16 6.12
C VAL A 304 -0.98 -24.80 7.30
N ARG A 305 -0.68 -23.51 7.50
CA ARG A 305 0.15 -23.02 8.61
C ARG A 305 -0.40 -23.44 9.98
N LYS A 306 -1.72 -23.43 10.17
CA LYS A 306 -2.37 -23.87 11.43
C LYS A 306 -2.25 -25.37 11.70
N GLN A 307 -1.80 -26.17 10.74
CA GLN A 307 -1.51 -27.59 10.92
C GLN A 307 -0.03 -27.87 11.25
N HIS A 308 0.82 -26.83 11.29
CA HIS A 308 2.23 -26.97 11.59
C HIS A 308 2.49 -27.14 13.09
N SER A 309 3.64 -27.70 13.41
CA SER A 309 4.04 -27.99 14.79
C SER A 309 5.14 -27.06 15.31
N SER A 310 5.83 -26.36 14.40
CA SER A 310 6.93 -25.44 14.74
C SER A 310 6.47 -24.07 15.24
N TYR A 311 5.19 -23.72 15.08
CA TYR A 311 4.58 -22.44 15.48
C TYR A 311 3.05 -22.54 15.52
N ASP A 312 2.38 -21.60 16.20
CA ASP A 312 0.93 -21.65 16.42
C ASP A 312 0.18 -20.31 16.29
N PHE A 313 0.90 -19.18 16.18
CA PHE A 313 0.33 -17.83 16.13
C PHE A 313 -0.58 -17.46 17.32
N SER A 314 -0.30 -17.99 18.52
CA SER A 314 -1.14 -17.80 19.70
C SER A 314 -0.74 -16.64 20.63
N ALA A 315 0.19 -15.76 20.23
CA ALA A 315 0.67 -14.71 21.11
C ALA A 315 -0.47 -13.73 21.48
N PRO A 316 -0.55 -13.29 22.74
CA PRO A 316 -1.65 -12.45 23.21
C PRO A 316 -1.55 -11.01 22.68
N SER A 317 -2.68 -10.33 22.59
CA SER A 317 -2.72 -8.87 22.42
C SER A 317 -2.46 -8.15 23.72
N ASN A 318 -2.07 -6.87 23.65
CA ASN A 318 -1.89 -6.03 24.82
C ASN A 318 -3.23 -5.46 25.31
N ASP A 319 -3.34 -5.33 26.64
CA ASP A 319 -4.40 -4.58 27.28
C ASP A 319 -4.02 -3.10 27.30
N VAL A 320 -4.66 -2.32 26.44
CA VAL A 320 -4.35 -0.91 26.19
C VAL A 320 -5.59 -0.10 26.53
N ALA A 321 -5.41 0.96 27.32
CA ALA A 321 -6.50 1.86 27.65
C ALA A 321 -7.04 2.55 26.39
N MET A 322 -8.33 2.37 26.11
CA MET A 322 -8.92 2.94 24.89
C MET A 322 -8.96 4.47 24.94
N PRO A 323 -8.79 5.15 23.79
CA PRO A 323 -8.96 6.58 23.70
C PRO A 323 -10.42 6.96 23.98
N SER A 324 -10.62 8.16 24.52
CA SER A 324 -11.95 8.70 24.84
C SER A 324 -12.16 10.02 24.12
N GLU A 325 -13.39 10.56 24.22
CA GLU A 325 -13.72 11.87 23.65
C GLU A 325 -13.43 11.96 22.13
N LEU A 326 -13.53 10.84 21.41
CA LEU A 326 -13.39 10.84 19.96
C LEU A 326 -14.48 11.73 19.37
N SER A 327 -14.04 12.69 18.56
CA SER A 327 -14.88 13.61 17.82
C SER A 327 -14.36 13.69 16.40
N ALA A 328 -15.29 13.82 15.45
CA ALA A 328 -14.98 14.01 14.05
C ALA A 328 -15.68 15.28 13.58
N SER A 329 -14.94 16.14 12.90
CA SER A 329 -15.44 17.40 12.35
C SER A 329 -15.02 17.52 10.90
N ASN A 330 -15.94 17.94 10.04
CA ASN A 330 -15.61 18.18 8.64
C ASN A 330 -14.93 19.56 8.54
N ASN A 331 -13.71 19.58 7.99
CA ASN A 331 -12.95 20.81 7.75
C ASN A 331 -12.85 21.08 6.25
N TYR A 332 -13.99 21.05 5.56
CA TYR A 332 -14.16 21.39 4.15
C TYR A 332 -13.77 20.30 3.14
N ASN A 333 -12.49 19.89 3.09
CA ASN A 333 -12.01 18.83 2.19
C ASN A 333 -11.54 17.57 2.94
N ALA A 334 -11.72 17.53 4.25
CA ALA A 334 -11.32 16.39 5.04
C ALA A 334 -12.23 16.24 6.27
N ASN A 335 -12.06 15.11 6.95
CA ASN A 335 -12.61 14.90 8.27
C ASN A 335 -11.44 14.95 9.25
N THR A 336 -11.46 15.92 10.16
CA THR A 336 -10.51 16.02 11.26
C THR A 336 -11.06 15.27 12.45
N LEU A 337 -10.33 14.26 12.88
CA LEU A 337 -10.58 13.49 14.09
C LEU A 337 -9.72 14.03 15.23
N LEU A 338 -10.31 14.17 16.40
CA LEU A 338 -9.63 14.52 17.65
C LEU A 338 -10.11 13.58 18.75
N TRP A 339 -9.19 13.13 19.60
CA TRP A 339 -9.52 12.30 20.76
C TRP A 339 -8.59 12.60 21.93
N LYS A 340 -8.97 12.12 23.10
CA LYS A 340 -8.13 12.08 24.28
C LYS A 340 -7.46 10.71 24.37
N ASP A 341 -6.14 10.74 24.38
CA ASP A 341 -5.34 9.56 24.68
C ASP A 341 -5.38 9.25 26.18
N ASN A 342 -5.58 7.98 26.52
CA ASN A 342 -5.66 7.49 27.89
C ASN A 342 -4.63 6.38 28.18
N ALA A 343 -3.86 5.95 27.17
CA ALA A 343 -2.87 4.90 27.30
C ALA A 343 -1.46 5.49 27.51
N ASP A 344 -0.60 4.69 28.12
CA ASP A 344 0.84 4.93 28.23
C ASP A 344 1.68 3.79 27.64
N ASN A 345 0.99 2.77 27.11
CA ASN A 345 1.55 1.51 26.62
C ASN A 345 1.08 1.15 25.20
N GLU A 346 0.44 2.07 24.50
CA GLU A 346 0.10 1.94 23.09
C GLU A 346 1.33 2.15 22.20
N THR A 347 1.43 1.36 21.12
CA THR A 347 2.43 1.60 20.08
C THR A 347 1.98 2.67 19.09
N GLY A 348 0.69 2.97 19.07
CA GLY A 348 0.02 3.94 18.20
C GLY A 348 -1.44 3.51 17.96
N TYR A 349 -2.15 4.27 17.13
CA TYR A 349 -3.56 4.01 16.82
C TYR A 349 -3.74 3.72 15.33
N ILE A 350 -4.56 2.72 15.01
CA ILE A 350 -5.13 2.49 13.69
C ILE A 350 -6.49 3.17 13.65
N ILE A 351 -6.68 4.04 12.66
CA ILE A 351 -7.95 4.72 12.42
C ILE A 351 -8.74 3.88 11.43
N GLU A 352 -9.94 3.51 11.83
CA GLU A 352 -10.86 2.75 10.99
C GLU A 352 -12.11 3.56 10.68
N ARG A 353 -12.61 3.43 9.45
CA ARG A 353 -13.77 4.16 8.92
C ARG A 353 -14.77 3.18 8.32
N ALA A 354 -16.05 3.47 8.51
CA ALA A 354 -17.13 2.83 7.77
C ALA A 354 -18.20 3.87 7.38
N LEU A 355 -19.04 3.51 6.42
CA LEU A 355 -20.23 4.28 6.09
C LEU A 355 -21.24 4.17 7.23
N VAL A 356 -21.92 5.27 7.57
CA VAL A 356 -22.99 5.25 8.57
C VAL A 356 -24.06 4.24 8.14
N GLY A 357 -24.39 3.30 9.03
CA GLY A 357 -25.30 2.19 8.76
C GLY A 357 -24.62 0.90 8.28
N SER A 358 -23.29 0.89 8.13
CA SER A 358 -22.47 -0.29 7.89
C SER A 358 -21.57 -0.56 9.10
N ASP A 359 -21.30 -1.83 9.41
CA ASP A 359 -20.28 -2.25 10.39
C ASP A 359 -18.96 -2.65 9.70
N ASP A 360 -18.85 -2.42 8.39
CA ASP A 360 -17.72 -2.86 7.56
C ASP A 360 -16.52 -1.90 7.63
N PHE A 361 -15.96 -1.73 8.82
CA PHE A 361 -14.83 -0.83 9.07
C PHE A 361 -13.59 -1.22 8.24
N THR A 362 -12.96 -0.24 7.58
CA THR A 362 -11.66 -0.37 6.91
C THR A 362 -10.64 0.54 7.57
N ALA A 363 -9.39 0.09 7.65
CA ALA A 363 -8.31 0.96 8.10
C ALA A 363 -8.06 2.07 7.05
N VAL A 364 -7.97 3.33 7.49
CA VAL A 364 -7.77 4.51 6.63
C VAL A 364 -6.54 5.33 7.01
N GLY A 365 -5.89 5.00 8.13
CA GLY A 365 -4.61 5.58 8.50
C GLY A 365 -4.17 5.13 9.89
N SER A 366 -3.09 5.74 10.37
CA SER A 366 -2.55 5.47 11.69
C SER A 366 -1.90 6.71 12.32
N THR A 367 -1.66 6.66 13.62
CA THR A 367 -0.78 7.60 14.33
C THR A 367 0.35 6.87 15.04
N SER A 368 1.41 7.59 15.37
CA SER A 368 2.40 7.17 16.35
C SER A 368 1.80 7.07 17.77
N GLN A 369 2.64 6.65 18.72
CA GLN A 369 2.40 6.75 20.17
C GLN A 369 1.94 8.16 20.55
N ASN A 370 1.09 8.26 21.57
CA ASN A 370 0.48 9.49 22.06
C ASN A 370 -0.28 10.32 21.01
N GLY A 371 -0.62 9.72 19.87
CA GLY A 371 -1.40 10.38 18.82
C GLY A 371 -2.78 10.78 19.34
N ASN A 372 -3.24 11.99 19.00
CA ASN A 372 -4.53 12.54 19.43
C ASN A 372 -5.30 13.26 18.32
N LYS A 373 -4.80 13.20 17.08
CA LYS A 373 -5.36 13.86 15.90
C LYS A 373 -5.09 13.05 14.64
N PHE A 374 -6.08 12.97 13.76
CA PHE A 374 -5.96 12.42 12.42
C PHE A 374 -6.76 13.26 11.41
N ILE A 375 -6.30 13.33 10.16
CA ILE A 375 -7.00 14.02 9.09
C ILE A 375 -7.23 13.01 7.97
N ASP A 376 -8.50 12.68 7.73
CA ASP A 376 -8.92 11.81 6.65
C ASP A 376 -9.26 12.63 5.41
N ASN A 377 -8.40 12.53 4.38
CA ASN A 377 -8.56 13.23 3.11
C ASN A 377 -9.21 12.36 2.01
N ASP A 378 -9.33 11.04 2.22
CA ASP A 378 -9.74 10.08 1.20
C ASP A 378 -11.25 9.78 1.27
N LEU A 379 -12.05 10.84 1.25
CA LEU A 379 -13.52 10.78 1.43
C LEU A 379 -14.27 10.84 0.09
N THR A 380 -15.38 10.11 0.00
CA THR A 380 -16.33 10.22 -1.12
C THR A 380 -17.38 11.29 -0.83
N ASN A 381 -17.75 12.06 -1.86
CA ASN A 381 -18.74 13.14 -1.76
C ASN A 381 -20.12 12.62 -1.36
N GLY A 382 -20.75 13.29 -0.37
CA GLY A 382 -22.13 13.04 0.00
C GLY A 382 -22.32 11.84 0.92
N GLU A 383 -21.24 11.13 1.26
CA GLU A 383 -21.27 10.01 2.19
C GLU A 383 -21.20 10.47 3.64
N GLN A 384 -21.79 9.69 4.53
CA GLN A 384 -21.66 9.88 5.97
C GLN A 384 -20.74 8.79 6.50
N TYR A 385 -19.75 9.18 7.28
CA TYR A 385 -18.80 8.25 7.86
C TYR A 385 -18.92 8.24 9.37
N HIS A 386 -18.67 7.07 9.93
CA HIS A 386 -18.31 6.95 11.33
C HIS A 386 -16.89 6.40 11.45
N TYR A 387 -16.25 6.75 12.57
CA TYR A 387 -14.87 6.40 12.85
C TYR A 387 -14.77 5.69 14.17
N ARG A 388 -13.81 4.77 14.24
CA ARG A 388 -13.39 4.11 15.47
C ARG A 388 -11.87 4.01 15.50
N LEU A 389 -11.31 3.89 16.70
CA LEU A 389 -9.87 3.77 16.89
C LEU A 389 -9.55 2.41 17.51
N ARG A 390 -8.43 1.83 17.09
CA ARG A 390 -7.88 0.62 17.69
C ARG A 390 -6.38 0.81 17.94
N PRO A 391 -5.87 0.58 19.17
CA PRO A 391 -4.43 0.53 19.38
C PRO A 391 -3.78 -0.53 18.48
N SER A 392 -2.65 -0.21 17.85
CA SER A 392 -1.98 -1.15 16.93
C SER A 392 -1.44 -2.41 17.60
N ASN A 393 -1.23 -2.37 18.92
CA ASN A 393 -0.86 -3.50 19.76
C ASN A 393 -2.04 -4.16 20.50
N SER A 394 -3.28 -3.86 20.10
CA SER A 394 -4.50 -4.47 20.67
C SER A 394 -5.47 -4.95 19.59
N ILE A 395 -6.30 -5.94 19.96
CA ILE A 395 -7.43 -6.42 19.14
C ILE A 395 -8.76 -5.75 19.54
N HIS A 396 -8.78 -5.00 20.64
CA HIS A 396 -10.00 -4.38 21.13
C HIS A 396 -10.27 -3.07 20.38
N SER A 397 -11.29 -3.08 19.51
CA SER A 397 -11.82 -1.86 18.85
C SER A 397 -13.21 -1.46 19.37
N SER A 398 -13.98 -2.44 19.86
CA SER A 398 -15.40 -2.32 20.24
C SER A 398 -15.68 -1.42 21.45
N ASN A 399 -14.65 -1.03 22.19
CA ASN A 399 -14.76 -0.10 23.31
C ASN A 399 -14.29 1.33 22.97
N SER A 400 -13.89 1.61 21.72
CA SER A 400 -13.62 2.99 21.29
C SER A 400 -14.94 3.74 21.10
N VAL A 401 -14.97 5.02 21.48
CA VAL A 401 -16.12 5.89 21.22
C VAL A 401 -16.24 6.06 19.70
N VAL A 402 -17.42 5.79 19.13
CA VAL A 402 -17.68 6.03 17.70
C VAL A 402 -17.99 7.51 17.50
N ALA A 403 -17.30 8.16 16.56
CA ALA A 403 -17.63 9.52 16.14
C ALA A 403 -18.22 9.51 14.73
N GLU A 404 -19.38 10.13 14.56
CA GLU A 404 -20.04 10.28 13.27
C GLU A 404 -19.82 11.69 12.71
N VAL A 405 -19.59 11.80 11.42
CA VAL A 405 -19.45 13.09 10.73
C VAL A 405 -20.03 13.01 9.33
N ASN A 406 -20.83 14.02 8.99
CA ASN A 406 -21.32 14.21 7.63
C ASN A 406 -20.20 14.77 6.77
N THR A 407 -19.87 14.11 5.65
CA THR A 407 -19.02 14.77 4.67
C THR A 407 -19.86 15.76 3.88
N ILE A 408 -19.53 17.03 4.05
CA ILE A 408 -20.05 18.06 3.17
C ILE A 408 -19.10 18.05 1.99
N LEU A 409 -19.42 17.27 0.95
CA LEU A 409 -18.71 17.18 -0.34
C LEU A 409 -17.16 17.32 -0.19
N ASN A 410 -16.37 16.23 -0.30
CA ASN A 410 -14.92 16.24 -0.52
C ASN A 410 -14.47 16.24 -2.02
N ILE A 411 -13.73 17.25 -2.50
CA ILE A 411 -13.15 17.21 -3.86
C ILE A 411 -11.73 16.73 -3.65
N LYS A 412 -11.44 15.54 -4.18
CA LYS A 412 -10.08 15.07 -4.34
C LYS A 412 -9.40 16.03 -5.32
N GLU A 413 -8.47 16.85 -4.83
CA GLU A 413 -7.69 17.72 -5.71
C GLU A 413 -6.90 16.84 -6.67
N ALA A 414 -7.35 16.79 -7.92
CA ALA A 414 -6.71 16.03 -8.98
C ALA A 414 -5.50 16.84 -9.46
N SER A 415 -4.29 16.46 -9.01
CA SER A 415 -3.02 17.12 -9.34
C SER A 415 -2.90 18.57 -8.83
N ASN A 416 -1.76 18.92 -8.22
CA ASN A 416 -1.50 20.25 -7.68
C ASN A 416 -0.90 21.20 -8.75
N ILE A 417 -1.41 21.23 -9.99
CA ILE A 417 -0.88 22.18 -10.99
C ILE A 417 -1.36 23.59 -10.66
N TYR A 418 -2.63 23.73 -10.25
CA TYR A 418 -3.22 24.97 -9.80
C TYR A 418 -3.59 24.90 -8.32
N SER A 419 -3.36 25.98 -7.58
CA SER A 419 -3.80 26.15 -6.20
C SER A 419 -4.66 27.40 -6.07
N LEU A 420 -5.67 27.36 -5.21
CA LEU A 420 -6.60 28.47 -5.02
C LEU A 420 -6.34 29.18 -3.70
N SER A 421 -6.24 30.51 -3.73
CA SER A 421 -5.99 31.29 -2.53
C SER A 421 -6.57 32.71 -2.59
N PRO A 422 -7.21 33.21 -1.51
CA PRO A 422 -7.49 32.50 -0.25
C PRO A 422 -8.68 31.54 -0.36
N VAL A 423 -8.61 30.40 0.33
CA VAL A 423 -9.75 29.51 0.63
C VAL A 423 -9.64 29.14 2.13
N PRO A 424 -10.63 29.46 2.99
CA PRO A 424 -11.90 30.16 2.71
C PRO A 424 -11.72 31.60 2.18
N THR A 425 -12.70 32.10 1.43
CA THR A 425 -12.69 33.44 0.84
C THR A 425 -13.88 34.28 1.30
N GLU A 426 -13.72 35.60 1.29
CA GLU A 426 -14.83 36.57 1.39
C GLU A 426 -15.43 36.90 0.00
N GLY A 427 -14.84 36.37 -1.07
CA GLY A 427 -15.34 36.48 -2.43
C GLY A 427 -14.29 36.25 -3.51
N LEU A 428 -13.16 36.97 -3.45
CA LEU A 428 -12.12 36.87 -4.47
C LEU A 428 -11.17 35.70 -4.19
N VAL A 429 -10.90 34.89 -5.21
CA VAL A 429 -9.94 33.77 -5.16
C VAL A 429 -9.01 33.84 -6.35
N ASN A 430 -7.71 33.79 -6.10
CA ASN A 430 -6.71 33.71 -7.16
C ASN A 430 -6.40 32.26 -7.47
N ILE A 431 -6.15 31.97 -8.75
CA ILE A 431 -5.65 30.68 -9.20
C ILE A 431 -4.15 30.83 -9.43
N ILE A 432 -3.35 30.04 -8.71
CA ILE A 432 -1.89 30.09 -8.71
C ILE A 432 -1.41 28.79 -9.37
N GLY A 433 -0.84 28.90 -10.57
CA GLY A 433 -0.32 27.75 -11.32
C GLY A 433 1.20 27.67 -11.36
N ASN A 434 1.76 26.47 -11.45
CA ASN A 434 3.21 26.25 -11.63
C ASN A 434 3.71 26.71 -13.01
N ASN A 435 2.90 26.53 -14.07
CA ASN A 435 3.20 26.99 -15.42
C ASN A 435 2.52 28.33 -15.71
N THR A 436 3.33 29.36 -15.85
CA THR A 436 2.87 30.76 -15.84
C THR A 436 2.52 31.28 -17.24
N ASN A 437 1.99 30.50 -18.20
CA ASN A 437 1.49 31.13 -19.44
C ASN A 437 0.54 30.25 -20.28
N GLU A 438 -0.37 29.53 -19.65
CA GLU A 438 -1.27 28.59 -20.34
C GLU A 438 -2.70 29.12 -20.34
N GLU A 439 -3.48 28.72 -21.35
CA GLU A 439 -4.90 29.04 -21.43
C GLU A 439 -5.71 27.98 -20.68
N ILE A 440 -6.46 28.42 -19.68
CA ILE A 440 -7.28 27.56 -18.84
C ILE A 440 -8.74 27.98 -18.94
N ASN A 441 -9.65 27.00 -18.98
CA ASN A 441 -11.07 27.23 -18.81
C ASN A 441 -11.46 26.96 -17.35
N ILE A 442 -12.05 27.96 -16.70
CA ILE A 442 -12.47 27.92 -15.30
C ILE A 442 -13.98 27.88 -15.28
N THR A 443 -14.56 26.80 -14.78
CA THR A 443 -16.00 26.66 -14.58
C THR A 443 -16.29 26.66 -13.09
N VAL A 444 -17.18 27.54 -12.64
CA VAL A 444 -17.61 27.64 -11.25
C VAL A 444 -19.06 27.21 -11.17
N ALA A 445 -19.36 26.24 -10.33
CA ALA A 445 -20.71 25.80 -10.01
C ALA A 445 -21.00 25.94 -8.51
N ASP A 446 -22.27 26.13 -8.15
CA ASP A 446 -22.68 25.99 -6.76
C ASP A 446 -22.69 24.51 -6.33
N ILE A 447 -22.93 24.27 -5.04
CA ILE A 447 -22.99 22.93 -4.45
C ILE A 447 -24.04 22.00 -5.09
N ASN A 448 -25.05 22.54 -5.79
CA ASN A 448 -26.07 21.76 -6.48
C ASN A 448 -25.70 21.49 -7.96
N GLY A 449 -24.49 21.83 -8.37
CA GLY A 449 -24.01 21.66 -9.75
C GLY A 449 -24.53 22.72 -10.72
N LYS A 450 -25.20 23.78 -10.23
CA LYS A 450 -25.62 24.87 -11.11
C LYS A 450 -24.41 25.71 -11.46
N ILE A 451 -24.07 25.76 -12.75
CA ILE A 451 -22.99 26.59 -13.27
C ILE A 451 -23.33 28.07 -13.05
N ILE A 452 -22.42 28.76 -12.37
CA ILE A 452 -22.48 30.18 -12.04
C ILE A 452 -21.70 30.99 -13.08
N SER A 453 -20.51 30.50 -13.44
CA SER A 453 -19.66 31.11 -14.44
C SER A 453 -18.82 30.06 -15.16
N SER A 454 -18.43 30.35 -16.40
CA SER A 454 -17.46 29.57 -17.15
C SER A 454 -16.68 30.54 -18.03
N THR A 455 -15.36 30.63 -17.82
CA THR A 455 -14.51 31.63 -18.47
C THR A 455 -13.14 31.06 -18.81
N SER A 456 -12.64 31.37 -20.01
CA SER A 456 -11.24 31.14 -20.37
C SER A 456 -10.36 32.30 -19.92
N LYS A 457 -9.27 32.00 -19.21
CA LYS A 457 -8.28 32.99 -18.75
C LYS A 457 -6.86 32.47 -18.97
N ASN A 458 -5.91 33.39 -19.05
CA ASN A 458 -4.50 33.05 -18.93
C ASN A 458 -4.18 32.73 -17.46
N SER A 459 -3.45 31.64 -17.22
CA SER A 459 -3.14 31.15 -15.87
C SER A 459 -2.45 32.18 -14.96
N GLN A 460 -1.69 33.16 -15.49
CA GLN A 460 -1.05 34.21 -14.68
C GLN A 460 -2.02 35.24 -14.09
N LYS A 461 -3.21 35.37 -14.67
CA LYS A 461 -4.19 36.42 -14.33
C LYS A 461 -5.56 35.82 -13.99
N ALA A 462 -5.56 34.55 -13.64
CA ALA A 462 -6.77 33.81 -13.36
C ALA A 462 -7.24 34.08 -11.92
N ASN A 463 -8.48 34.53 -11.81
CA ASN A 463 -9.16 34.74 -10.54
C ASN A 463 -10.64 34.37 -10.69
N ILE A 464 -11.27 34.18 -9.55
CA ILE A 464 -12.68 33.87 -9.39
C ILE A 464 -13.25 34.93 -8.47
N ASP A 465 -14.38 35.52 -8.88
CA ASP A 465 -15.08 36.52 -8.09
C ASP A 465 -16.43 35.95 -7.64
N LEU A 466 -16.50 35.65 -6.34
CA LEU A 466 -17.69 35.17 -5.67
C LEU A 466 -18.34 36.25 -4.79
N THR A 467 -17.85 37.50 -4.80
CA THR A 467 -18.27 38.55 -3.85
C THR A 467 -19.78 38.78 -3.85
N ASN A 468 -20.43 38.68 -5.00
CA ASN A 468 -21.88 38.87 -5.15
C ASN A 468 -22.71 37.58 -5.06
N HIS A 469 -22.09 36.46 -4.68
CA HIS A 469 -22.76 35.18 -4.52
C HIS A 469 -22.97 34.83 -3.04
N PRO A 470 -23.99 34.03 -2.69
CA PRO A 470 -24.26 33.65 -1.30
C PRO A 470 -23.07 32.99 -0.60
N ASN A 471 -23.09 32.94 0.73
CA ASN A 471 -22.09 32.18 1.46
C ASN A 471 -22.39 30.69 1.27
N GLY A 472 -21.35 29.88 1.10
CA GLY A 472 -21.51 28.48 0.72
C GLY A 472 -20.31 27.92 -0.03
N ILE A 473 -20.49 26.70 -0.53
CA ILE A 473 -19.45 25.94 -1.22
C ILE A 473 -19.62 26.08 -2.73
N TYR A 474 -18.49 26.34 -3.40
CA TYR A 474 -18.40 26.42 -4.84
C TYR A 474 -17.42 25.38 -5.37
N ILE A 475 -17.81 24.73 -6.46
CA ILE A 475 -17.00 23.78 -7.20
C ILE A 475 -16.34 24.53 -8.36
N VAL A 476 -15.02 24.48 -8.42
CA VAL A 476 -14.22 25.15 -9.46
C VAL A 476 -13.51 24.09 -10.29
N THR A 477 -13.95 23.89 -11.51
CA THR A 477 -13.30 23.01 -12.48
C THR A 477 -12.35 23.84 -13.36
N ILE A 478 -11.06 23.51 -13.34
CA ILE A 478 -10.02 24.13 -14.17
C ILE A 478 -9.60 23.12 -15.24
N LYS A 479 -9.85 23.44 -16.50
CA LYS A 479 -9.39 22.64 -17.64
C LYS A 479 -8.25 23.34 -18.36
N ASN A 480 -7.10 22.70 -18.43
CA ASN A 480 -6.00 23.13 -19.27
C ASN A 480 -6.34 22.86 -20.74
N LEU A 481 -6.36 23.91 -21.57
CA LEU A 481 -6.79 23.77 -22.96
C LEU A 481 -5.72 23.14 -23.86
N SER A 482 -4.44 23.19 -23.46
CA SER A 482 -3.33 22.62 -24.22
C SER A 482 -3.15 21.13 -23.95
N THR A 483 -3.23 20.71 -22.69
CA THR A 483 -3.01 19.32 -22.27
C THR A 483 -4.30 18.52 -22.15
N GLY A 484 -5.46 19.20 -22.08
CA GLY A 484 -6.75 18.58 -21.80
C GLY A 484 -6.94 18.15 -20.35
N LYS A 485 -5.92 18.29 -19.48
CA LYS A 485 -6.01 17.95 -18.05
C LYS A 485 -7.07 18.78 -17.36
N ILE A 486 -7.82 18.14 -16.47
CA ILE A 486 -8.91 18.74 -15.70
C ILE A 486 -8.56 18.59 -14.22
N GLU A 487 -8.62 19.69 -13.49
CA GLU A 487 -8.56 19.73 -12.03
C GLU A 487 -9.87 20.25 -11.48
N GLU A 488 -10.29 19.72 -10.35
CA GLU A 488 -11.41 20.24 -9.61
C GLU A 488 -10.94 20.74 -8.25
N HIS A 489 -11.46 21.89 -7.87
CA HIS A 489 -11.11 22.61 -6.67
C HIS A 489 -12.36 23.01 -5.93
N LYS A 490 -12.24 23.07 -4.62
CA LYS A 490 -13.31 23.48 -3.73
C LYS A 490 -13.00 24.87 -3.20
N VAL A 491 -13.95 25.81 -3.35
CA VAL A 491 -13.90 27.14 -2.71
C VAL A 491 -15.02 27.37 -1.68
N LEU A 492 -14.66 27.51 -0.40
CA LEU A 492 -15.58 27.95 0.65
C LEU A 492 -15.67 29.48 0.66
N LYS A 493 -16.86 30.04 0.50
CA LYS A 493 -17.13 31.46 0.73
C LYS A 493 -17.82 31.66 2.08
N ASN A 494 -17.19 32.44 2.94
CA ASN A 494 -17.69 32.77 4.28
C ASN A 494 -18.73 33.88 4.31
#